data_AF-A0A7L4LYM1-F1
#
_entry.id   AF-A0A7L4LYM1-F1
#
_cell.length_a   1.000
_cell.length_b   1.000
_cell.length_c   1.000
_cell.angle_alpha   90.00
_cell.angle_beta   90.00
_cell.angle_gamma   90.00
#
_symmetry.space_group_name_H-M   'P 1'
#
loop_
_entity.id
_entity.type
_entity.pdbx_description
1 polymer ?
#
loop_
_entity_poly.entity_id
_entity_poly.type
_entity_poly.pdbx_seq_one_letter_code
_entity_poly.pdbx_strand_id
1 'polypeptide(L)' 'TLIHLTFLHESRWNNPLGIVSNCDEIPLHPYFSLKANLGFIFILIPLITLPLF' A
#
# COMPACT_ATOMS: atom_id res chain seq x y z
N THR A 1 -16.10 -3.37 -2.37
CA THR A 1 -14.65 -3.13 -2.55
C THR A 1 -14.38 -2.11 -3.64
N LEU A 2 -14.96 -2.22 -4.84
CA LEU A 2 -14.81 -1.21 -5.90
C LEU A 2 -15.26 0.20 -5.50
N ILE A 3 -16.44 0.35 -4.88
CA ILE A 3 -16.96 1.66 -4.41
C ILE A 3 -16.02 2.30 -3.37
N HIS A 4 -15.37 1.50 -2.54
CA HIS A 4 -14.43 1.98 -1.53
C HIS A 4 -13.13 2.46 -2.19
N LEU A 5 -12.63 1.73 -3.19
CA LEU A 5 -11.46 2.13 -3.97
C LEU A 5 -11.74 3.39 -4.81
N THR A 6 -12.93 3.53 -5.38
CA THR A 6 -13.31 4.75 -6.12
C THR A 6 -13.39 5.95 -5.19
N PHE A 7 -13.94 5.79 -3.97
CA PHE A 7 -13.93 6.88 -2.99
C PHE A 7 -12.51 7.25 -2.54
N LEU A 8 -11.63 6.27 -2.36
CA LEU A 8 -10.24 6.47 -1.98
C LEU A 8 -9.37 7.02 -3.13
N HIS A 9 -9.78 6.81 -4.37
CA HIS A 9 -9.15 7.44 -5.54
C HIS A 9 -9.56 8.91 -5.65
N GLU A 10 -10.84 9.22 -5.44
CA GLU A 10 -11.34 10.60 -5.42
C GLU A 10 -10.80 11.40 -4.22
N SER A 11 -10.72 10.78 -3.03
CA SER A 11 -10.00 11.34 -1.89
C SER A 11 -8.51 11.05 -2.03
N ARG A 12 -7.77 11.97 -2.67
CA ARG A 12 -6.31 11.90 -2.81
C ARG A 12 -5.63 11.38 -1.53
N TRP A 13 -4.65 10.48 -1.68
CA TRP A 13 -4.07 9.74 -0.56
C TRP A 13 -3.53 10.67 0.52
N ASN A 14 -3.91 10.41 1.77
CA ASN A 14 -3.42 11.19 2.90
C ASN A 14 -1.98 10.79 3.23
N ASN A 15 -1.13 11.77 3.51
CA ASN A 15 0.25 11.51 3.92
C ASN A 15 0.34 11.46 5.46
N PRO A 16 1.37 10.81 6.04
CA PRO A 16 1.53 10.70 7.49
C PRO A 16 1.66 12.05 8.22
N LEU A 17 1.93 13.13 7.49
CA LEU A 17 2.02 14.49 8.02
C LEU A 17 0.66 15.22 7.99
N GLY A 18 -0.38 14.64 7.40
CA GLY A 18 -1.72 15.23 7.32
C GLY A 18 -1.79 16.53 6.50
N ILE A 19 -0.76 16.83 5.70
CA ILE A 19 -0.68 18.04 4.86
C ILE A 19 -1.01 17.71 3.41
N VAL A 20 -1.39 18.73 2.63
CA VAL A 20 -1.70 18.56 1.21
C VAL A 20 -0.45 18.05 0.46
N SER A 21 -0.51 16.80 -0.03
CA SER A 21 0.59 16.12 -0.73
C SER A 21 0.76 16.56 -2.20
N ASN A 22 0.32 17.77 -2.57
CA ASN A 22 0.20 18.21 -3.97
C ASN A 22 1.54 18.30 -4.71
N CYS A 23 2.64 18.51 -3.98
CA CYS A 23 3.96 18.76 -4.54
C CYS A 23 4.87 17.52 -4.59
N ASP A 24 4.49 16.43 -3.91
CA ASP A 24 5.35 15.24 -3.68
C ASP A 24 4.67 13.93 -4.14
N GLU A 25 3.88 13.97 -5.22
CA GLU A 25 3.30 12.75 -5.77
C GLU A 25 4.33 11.92 -6.54
N ILE A 26 4.77 10.84 -5.91
CA ILE A 26 5.63 9.82 -6.50
C ILE A 26 4.74 8.86 -7.33
N PRO A 27 5.18 8.43 -8.53
CA PRO A 27 4.41 7.49 -9.33
C PRO A 27 4.22 6.14 -8.62
N LEU A 28 3.01 5.58 -8.75
CA LEU A 28 2.56 4.34 -8.10
C LEU A 28 3.48 3.14 -8.42
N HIS A 29 3.91 3.06 -9.68
CA HIS A 29 4.93 2.12 -10.14
C HIS A 29 6.21 2.93 -10.40
N PRO A 30 7.38 2.55 -9.87
CA PRO A 30 7.72 1.27 -9.22
C PRO A 30 7.60 1.27 -7.69
N TYR A 31 7.46 2.43 -7.05
CA TYR A 31 7.70 2.60 -5.61
C TYR A 31 6.66 1.92 -4.73
N PHE A 32 5.37 2.19 -4.95
CA PHE A 32 4.31 1.61 -4.12
C PHE A 32 4.11 0.12 -4.44
N SER A 33 4.30 -0.27 -5.71
CA SER A 33 4.23 -1.67 -6.14
C SER A 33 5.32 -2.54 -5.49
N LEU A 34 6.56 -2.05 -5.43
CA LEU A 34 7.66 -2.76 -4.77
C LEU A 34 7.45 -2.83 -3.26
N LYS A 35 7.03 -1.73 -2.63
CA LYS A 35 6.71 -1.71 -1.18
C LYS A 35 5.61 -2.70 -0.82
N ALA A 36 4.57 -2.83 -1.65
CA ALA A 36 3.49 -3.79 -1.45
C ALA A 36 3.98 -5.24 -1.58
N ASN A 37 4.80 -5.54 -2.59
CA ASN A 37 5.37 -6.89 -2.78
C ASN A 37 6.29 -7.31 -1.62
N LEU A 38 7.10 -6.38 -1.10
CA LEU A 38 7.91 -6.65 0.10
C LEU A 38 7.00 -6.95 1.30
N GLY A 39 5.97 -6.14 1.54
CA GLY A 39 5.00 -6.37 2.62
C GLY A 39 4.27 -7.71 2.48
N PHE A 40 3.93 -8.11 1.26
CA PHE A 40 3.31 -9.40 0.97
C PHE A 40 4.23 -10.57 1.35
N ILE A 41 5.51 -10.50 0.99
CA ILE A 41 6.51 -11.51 1.37
C ILE A 41 6.63 -11.60 2.91
N PHE A 42 6.67 -10.46 3.61
CA PHE A 42 6.76 -10.44 5.07
C PHE A 42 5.56 -11.10 5.77
N ILE A 43 4.37 -11.03 5.19
CA ILE A 43 3.16 -11.70 5.73
C ILE A 43 3.14 -13.18 5.33
N LEU A 44 3.63 -13.53 4.14
CA LEU A 44 3.68 -14.91 3.66
C LEU A 44 4.67 -15.78 4.45
N ILE A 45 5.81 -15.25 4.86
CA ILE A 45 6.82 -16.00 5.63
C ILE A 45 6.21 -16.65 6.89
N PRO A 46 5.60 -15.89 7.83
CA PRO A 46 5.00 -16.48 9.02
C PRO A 46 3.84 -17.43 8.68
N LEU A 47 3.06 -17.13 7.64
CA LEU A 47 1.94 -17.96 7.20
C LEU A 47 2.40 -19.35 6.73
N ILE A 48 3.54 -19.43 6.01
CA ILE A 48 4.13 -20.69 5.55
C ILE A 48 4.83 -21.42 6.70
N THR A 49 5.43 -20.70 7.66
CA THR A 49 6.06 -21.34 8.83
C THR A 49 5.07 -21.93 9.82
N LEU A 50 3.83 -21.41 9.88
CA LEU A 50 2.79 -21.86 10.83
C LEU A 50 2.37 -23.34 10.67
N PRO A 51 2.18 -23.89 9.45
CA PRO A 51 1.91 -25.31 9.25
C PRO A 51 3.16 -26.20 9.19
N LEU A 52 4.38 -25.63 9.19
CA LEU A 52 5.64 -26.40 9.17
C LEU A 52 6.12 -26.83 10.57
N PHE A 53 5.43 -26.38 11.61
CA PHE A 53 5.62 -26.74 13.02
C PHE A 53 4.43 -27.58 13.50
#